data_AF-A0AAC9N7A2-F1
#
_entry.id   AF-A0AAC9N7A2-F1
#
_cell.length_a   1.000
_cell.length_b   1.000
_cell.length_c   1.000
_cell.angle_alpha   90.00
_cell.angle_beta   90.00
_cell.angle_gamma   90.00
#
_symmetry.space_group_name_H-M   'P 1'
#
loop_
_entity.id
_entity.type
_entity.pdbx_description
1 polymer ?
#
loop_
_entity_poly.entity_id
_entity_poly.type
_entity_poly.pdbx_seq_one_letter_code
_entity_poly.pdbx_strand_id
1 'polypeptide(L)' 'MTQRSEGFDKDATVSGVEERLHDRFPEAEPDVVHYEAVVAVEKFADAPVKDFVDIIAEREARARVEQELQAD' A
#
# COMPACT_ATOMS: atom_id res chain seq x y z
N MET A 1 22.59 3.83 15.09
CA MET A 1 21.67 4.12 13.96
C MET A 1 20.78 2.90 13.87
N THR A 2 19.47 2.95 14.03
CA THR A 2 18.49 3.92 13.53
C THR A 2 17.41 4.21 14.57
N GLN A 3 17.25 5.48 14.90
CA GLN A 3 16.12 6.00 15.65
C GLN A 3 15.05 6.35 14.61
N ARG A 4 13.98 5.56 14.51
CA ARG A 4 12.71 6.01 13.91
C ARG A 4 11.62 5.74 14.93
N SER A 5 11.48 6.71 15.84
CA SER A 5 10.23 6.93 16.55
C SER A 5 9.68 8.25 16.02
N GLU A 6 9.33 8.26 14.73
CA GLU A 6 8.45 9.26 14.14
C GLU A 6 7.13 8.54 13.95
N GLY A 7 6.03 9.14 14.41
CA GLY A 7 4.70 8.56 14.30
C GLY A 7 4.43 8.11 12.87
N PHE A 8 3.77 6.96 12.72
CA PHE A 8 3.37 6.46 11.42
C PHE A 8 2.63 7.52 10.61
N ASP A 9 3.24 7.94 9.52
CA ASP A 9 2.64 8.85 8.56
C ASP A 9 1.91 8.00 7.51
N LYS A 10 0.58 7.96 7.66
CA LYS A 10 -0.30 7.19 6.79
C LYS A 10 -0.20 7.68 5.35
N ASP A 11 -0.23 8.99 5.15
CA ASP A 11 -0.30 9.59 3.81
C ASP A 11 1.02 9.35 3.06
N ALA A 12 2.16 9.54 3.73
CA ALA A 12 3.47 9.22 3.16
C ALA A 12 3.60 7.72 2.84
N THR A 13 3.01 6.85 3.66
CA THR A 13 3.03 5.39 3.44
C THR A 13 2.15 5.00 2.26
N VAL A 14 0.96 5.58 2.14
CA VAL A 14 0.05 5.38 0.99
C VAL A 14 0.74 5.78 -0.30
N SER A 15 1.31 6.99 -0.38
CA SER A 15 1.99 7.46 -1.59
C SER A 15 3.15 6.56 -2.00
N GLY A 16 3.93 6.05 -1.03
CA GLY A 16 5.02 5.12 -1.35
C GLY A 16 4.53 3.77 -1.88
N VAL A 17 3.43 3.22 -1.34
CA VAL A 17 2.82 1.98 -1.84
C VAL A 17 2.21 2.20 -3.23
N GLU A 18 1.53 3.32 -3.43
CA GLU A 18 0.89 3.72 -4.70
C GLU A 18 1.92 3.84 -5.84
N GLU A 19 3.05 4.52 -5.64
CA GLU A 19 4.13 4.60 -6.64
C GLU A 19 4.61 3.21 -7.09
N ARG A 20 4.84 2.31 -6.14
CA ARG A 20 5.32 0.94 -6.44
C ARG A 20 4.28 0.10 -7.15
N LEU A 21 2.99 0.31 -6.85
CA LEU A 21 1.90 -0.36 -7.56
C LEU A 21 1.75 0.16 -8.99
N HIS A 22 1.89 1.47 -9.20
CA HIS A 22 1.88 2.05 -10.54
C HIS A 22 3.03 1.55 -11.41
N ASP A 23 4.24 1.47 -10.87
CA ASP A 23 5.39 0.90 -11.57
C ASP A 23 5.17 -0.58 -11.94
N ARG A 24 4.42 -1.30 -11.10
CA ARG A 24 4.18 -2.73 -11.25
C ARG A 24 3.00 -3.05 -12.18
N PHE A 25 1.97 -2.22 -12.17
CA PHE A 25 0.71 -2.39 -12.90
C PHE A 25 0.42 -1.16 -13.75
N PRO A 26 1.21 -0.91 -14.81
CA PRO A 26 1.05 0.30 -15.63
C PRO A 26 -0.28 0.34 -16.41
N GLU A 27 -0.97 -0.80 -16.53
CA GLU A 27 -2.27 -0.94 -17.19
C GLU A 27 -3.48 -0.81 -16.25
N ALA A 28 -3.25 -0.77 -14.93
CA ALA A 28 -4.32 -0.60 -13.96
C ALA A 28 -4.80 0.86 -13.92
N GLU A 29 -6.11 1.05 -13.70
CA GLU A 29 -6.69 2.39 -13.57
C GLU A 29 -6.15 3.09 -12.30
N PRO A 30 -5.72 4.37 -12.38
CA PRO A 30 -5.12 5.05 -11.23
C PRO A 30 -5.99 5.08 -9.99
N ASP A 31 -7.31 5.21 -10.16
CA ASP A 31 -8.26 5.23 -9.05
C ASP A 31 -8.30 3.87 -8.32
N VAL A 32 -8.15 2.76 -9.05
CA VAL A 32 -8.08 1.40 -8.47
C VAL A 32 -6.79 1.23 -7.68
N VAL A 33 -5.66 1.67 -8.24
CA VAL A 33 -4.34 1.60 -7.57
C VAL A 33 -4.35 2.41 -6.28
N HIS A 34 -4.87 3.63 -6.32
CA HIS A 34 -4.99 4.50 -5.16
C HIS A 34 -5.89 3.89 -4.08
N TYR A 35 -7.07 3.41 -4.47
CA TYR A 35 -8.03 2.80 -3.55
C TYR A 35 -7.43 1.59 -2.82
N GLU A 36 -6.80 0.67 -3.54
CA GLU A 36 -6.19 -0.53 -2.95
C GLU A 36 -4.98 -0.19 -2.07
N ALA A 37 -4.19 0.82 -2.41
CA ALA A 37 -3.11 1.32 -1.55
C ALA A 37 -3.65 1.89 -0.23
N VAL A 38 -4.71 2.70 -0.28
CA VAL A 38 -5.35 3.27 0.92
C VAL A 38 -5.91 2.17 1.81
N VAL A 39 -6.69 1.23 1.25
CA VAL A 39 -7.30 0.12 1.99
C VAL A 39 -6.23 -0.74 2.67
N ALA A 40 -5.15 -1.06 1.96
CA ALA A 40 -4.09 -1.89 2.49
C ALA A 40 -3.33 -1.19 3.63
N VAL A 41 -3.04 0.11 3.51
CA VAL A 41 -2.35 0.87 4.55
C VAL A 41 -3.26 1.11 5.77
N GLU A 42 -4.54 1.41 5.56
CA GLU A 42 -5.53 1.57 6.63
C GLU A 42 -5.65 0.32 7.52
N LYS A 43 -5.60 -0.86 6.92
CA LYS A 43 -5.71 -2.13 7.63
C LYS A 43 -4.64 -2.32 8.71
N PHE A 44 -3.47 -1.71 8.55
CA PHE A 44 -2.37 -1.80 9.50
C PHE A 44 -2.09 -0.49 10.24
N ALA A 45 -2.91 0.54 10.01
CA ALA A 45 -2.77 1.83 10.67
C ALA A 45 -2.97 1.75 12.19
N ASP A 46 -3.70 0.75 12.69
CA ASP A 46 -3.88 0.52 14.14
C ASP A 46 -2.99 -0.61 14.70
N ALA A 47 -2.09 -1.17 13.88
CA ALA A 47 -1.21 -2.24 14.31
C ALA A 47 -0.19 -1.75 15.37
N PRO A 48 0.07 -2.54 16.43
CA PRO A 48 1.01 -2.17 17.50
C PRO A 48 2.47 -2.11 17.05
N VAL A 49 2.80 -2.70 15.91
CA VAL A 49 4.12 -2.62 15.26
C VAL A 49 3.91 -2.04 13.87
N LYS A 50 4.47 -0.85 13.63
CA LYS A 50 4.24 -0.09 12.39
C LYS A 50 5.40 -0.16 11.40
N ASP A 51 6.53 -0.72 11.81
CA ASP A 51 7.78 -0.79 11.04
C ASP A 51 7.70 -1.63 9.76
N PHE A 52 6.64 -2.43 9.60
CA PHE A 52 6.45 -3.33 8.45
C PHE A 52 5.13 -3.10 7.71
N VAL A 53 4.43 -2.01 8.03
CA VAL A 53 3.10 -1.70 7.45
C VAL A 53 3.20 -1.55 5.95
N ASP A 54 4.23 -0.89 5.45
CA ASP A 54 4.50 -0.68 4.03
C ASP A 54 4.62 -1.99 3.24
N ILE A 55 5.41 -2.94 3.76
CA ILE A 55 5.66 -4.24 3.11
C ILE A 55 4.40 -5.11 3.11
N ILE A 56 3.67 -5.13 4.23
CA ILE A 56 2.47 -5.96 4.35
C ILE A 56 1.33 -5.36 3.50
N ALA A 57 1.15 -4.04 3.54
CA ALA A 57 0.17 -3.33 2.73
C ALA A 57 0.42 -3.55 1.24
N GLU A 58 1.67 -3.39 0.78
CA GLU A 58 2.04 -3.64 -0.61
C GLU A 58 1.69 -5.07 -1.05
N ARG A 59 2.01 -6.07 -0.22
CA ARG A 59 1.72 -7.47 -0.53
C ARG A 59 0.22 -7.73 -0.70
N GLU A 60 -0.63 -7.12 0.14
CA GLU A 60 -2.08 -7.27 0.04
C GLU A 60 -2.67 -6.52 -1.15
N ALA A 61 -2.29 -5.25 -1.34
CA ALA A 61 -2.76 -4.43 -2.45
C ALA A 61 -2.42 -5.09 -3.79
N ARG A 62 -1.20 -5.65 -3.92
CA ARG A 62 -0.79 -6.41 -5.10
C ARG A 62 -1.72 -7.59 -5.41
N ALA A 63 -2.12 -8.34 -4.39
CA ALA A 63 -2.99 -9.51 -4.57
C ALA A 63 -4.42 -9.12 -4.98
N ARG A 64 -4.87 -7.92 -4.58
CA ARG A 64 -6.19 -7.37 -4.95
C ARG A 64 -6.21 -6.86 -6.38
N VAL A 65 -5.22 -6.04 -6.76
CA VAL A 65 -5.07 -5.56 -8.14
C VAL A 65 -4.97 -6.73 -9.13
N GLU A 66 -4.22 -7.78 -8.79
CA GLU A 66 -4.12 -8.98 -9.63
C GLU A 66 -5.45 -9.73 -9.79
N GLN A 67 -6.33 -9.70 -8.77
CA GLN A 67 -7.67 -10.29 -8.86
C GLN A 67 -8.61 -9.45 -9.73
N GLU A 68 -8.59 -8.13 -9.58
CA GLU A 68 -9.41 -7.22 -10.40
C GLU A 68 -9.04 -7.31 -11.88
N LEU A 69 -7.74 -7.34 -12.22
CA LEU A 69 -7.27 -7.50 -13.61
C LEU A 69 -7.62 -8.86 -14.24
N GLN A 70 -7.87 -9.89 -13.43
CA GLN A 70 -8.28 -11.22 -13.91
C GLN A 70 -9.81 -11.37 -14.00
N ALA A 71 -10.57 -10.39 -13.49
CA ALA A 71 -12.03 -10.42 -13.48
C ALA A 71 -12.67 -9.79 -14.72
N ASP A 72 -11.88 -9.12 -15.57
CA ASP A 72 -12.24 -8.60 -16.91
C ASP A 72 -11.92 -9.59 -18.05
#